data_AF-A0A2V5QMW2-F1
#
_entry.id   AF-A0A2V5QMW2-F1
#
_cell.length_a   1.000
_cell.length_b   1.000
_cell.length_c   1.000
_cell.angle_alpha   90.00
_cell.angle_beta   90.00
_cell.angle_gamma   90.00
#
_symmetry.space_group_name_H-M   'P 1'
#
loop_
_entity.id
_entity.type
_entity.pdbx_description
1 polymer ?
#
loop_
_entity_poly.entity_id
_entity_poly.type
_entity_poly.pdbx_seq_one_letter_code
_entity_poly.pdbx_strand_id
1 'polypeptide(L)'
;MNLRALQFFFFAAVAPFIPATLLPGVLSNGATYSFSFVDIDGNKLSTANGHVTVLVLATTAEREKVRAVGDRVPDFCLGNPNYRMITIVRFTSRHTAIGRKIATALVKHRVNQEARRLQARYDANKISRDAGKDIFTVLDFDGSASSQLDDSAQAASFRVLVFARDGKLLAQWTDVPSAKQLAEALKVSH
;
A
#
# COMPACT_ATOMS: atom_id res chain seq x y z
N MET A 1 -50.83 28.06 28.90
CA MET A 1 -50.30 26.70 28.63
C MET A 1 -50.18 26.57 27.10
N ASN A 2 -48.99 26.71 26.51
CA ASN A 2 -48.01 25.63 26.23
C ASN A 2 -48.65 24.51 25.41
N LEU A 3 -48.23 24.12 24.19
CA LEU A 3 -46.89 24.03 23.60
C LEU A 3 -46.92 24.10 22.06
N ARG A 4 -45.80 24.57 21.50
CA ARG A 4 -45.38 24.45 20.08
C ARG A 4 -45.17 22.98 19.68
N ALA A 5 -45.41 22.66 18.40
CA ALA A 5 -44.80 21.57 17.62
C ALA A 5 -45.57 21.47 16.27
N LEU A 6 -45.02 21.23 15.08
CA LEU A 6 -43.68 20.93 14.60
C LEU A 6 -43.77 21.12 13.07
N GLN A 7 -43.15 22.16 12.50
CA GLN A 7 -43.10 22.33 11.05
C GLN A 7 -42.04 21.38 10.48
N PHE A 8 -42.50 20.34 9.79
CA PHE A 8 -41.67 19.48 8.94
C PHE A 8 -41.42 20.16 7.59
N PHE A 9 -40.32 20.91 7.48
CA PHE A 9 -39.68 21.11 6.18
C PHE A 9 -38.16 21.04 6.37
N PHE A 10 -37.66 19.81 6.34
CA PHE A 10 -36.24 19.51 6.28
C PHE A 10 -35.76 19.83 4.86
N PHE A 11 -35.06 20.95 4.68
CA PHE A 11 -34.27 21.18 3.47
C PHE A 11 -33.08 20.22 3.50
N ALA A 12 -33.21 19.06 2.88
CA ALA A 12 -32.07 18.20 2.59
C ALA A 12 -31.24 18.85 1.48
N ALA A 13 -30.23 19.62 1.86
CA ALA A 13 -29.16 20.01 0.96
C ALA A 13 -28.35 18.75 0.61
N VAL A 14 -28.73 18.10 -0.49
CA VAL A 14 -27.92 17.03 -1.07
C VAL A 14 -26.71 17.70 -1.71
N ALA A 15 -25.58 17.70 -1.00
CA ALA A 15 -24.30 18.05 -1.58
C ALA A 15 -24.00 17.03 -2.70
N PRO A 16 -23.64 17.46 -3.92
CA PRO A 16 -23.19 16.54 -4.94
C PRO A 16 -21.84 15.97 -4.49
N PHE A 17 -21.82 14.70 -4.10
CA PHE A 17 -20.59 13.91 -4.11
C PHE A 17 -20.19 13.80 -5.58
N ILE A 18 -19.32 14.70 -6.04
CA ILE A 18 -18.66 14.56 -7.34
C ILE A 18 -17.72 13.35 -7.18
N PRO A 19 -17.94 12.21 -7.88
CA PRO A 19 -16.87 11.27 -8.06
C PRO A 19 -15.81 12.01 -8.87
N ALA A 20 -14.70 12.36 -8.24
CA ALA A 20 -13.51 12.77 -8.97
C ALA A 20 -13.09 11.55 -9.80
N THR A 21 -13.60 11.45 -11.02
CA THR A 21 -13.01 10.63 -12.06
C THR A 21 -11.63 11.23 -12.31
N LEU A 22 -10.64 10.74 -11.56
CA LEU A 22 -9.23 10.98 -11.84
C LEU A 22 -9.01 10.48 -13.27
N LEU A 23 -8.83 11.41 -14.20
CA LEU A 23 -8.35 11.08 -15.54
C LEU A 23 -7.05 10.26 -15.37
N PRO A 24 -6.92 9.09 -16.03
CA PRO A 24 -5.74 8.25 -15.89
C PRO A 24 -4.52 9.02 -16.39
N GLY A 25 -3.65 9.40 -15.46
CA GLY A 25 -2.45 10.16 -15.72
C GLY A 25 -1.32 9.66 -14.85
N VAL A 26 -0.08 9.91 -15.28
CA VAL A 26 1.12 9.58 -14.50
C VAL A 26 0.98 10.16 -13.08
N LEU A 27 1.21 9.32 -12.08
CA LEU A 27 1.12 9.75 -10.68
C LEU A 27 2.03 10.93 -10.42
N SER A 28 1.47 12.00 -9.88
CA SER A 28 2.18 13.24 -9.58
C SER A 28 2.40 13.39 -8.08
N ASN A 29 3.62 13.75 -7.68
CA ASN A 29 3.93 14.07 -6.28
C ASN A 29 3.09 15.28 -5.83
N GLY A 30 2.61 15.23 -4.60
CA GLY A 30 1.77 16.26 -3.99
C GLY A 30 0.26 16.08 -4.21
N ALA A 31 -0.15 15.25 -5.17
CA ALA A 31 -1.55 14.91 -5.39
C ALA A 31 -2.03 13.80 -4.44
N THR A 32 -3.33 13.78 -4.15
CA THR A 32 -3.95 12.82 -3.23
C THR A 32 -4.65 11.70 -3.98
N TYR A 33 -4.37 10.46 -3.60
CA TYR A 33 -4.92 9.25 -4.19
C TYR A 33 -5.44 8.30 -3.12
N SER A 34 -6.60 7.70 -3.39
CA SER A 34 -7.19 6.68 -2.54
C SER A 34 -7.25 5.35 -3.31
N PHE A 35 -6.15 4.60 -3.29
CA PHE A 35 -6.12 3.25 -3.83
C PHE A 35 -6.60 2.25 -2.78
N SER A 36 -7.20 1.16 -3.25
CA SER A 36 -7.70 0.09 -2.39
C SER A 36 -7.30 -1.27 -2.92
N PHE A 37 -6.89 -2.15 -2.01
CA PHE A 37 -6.40 -3.49 -2.34
C PHE A 37 -6.95 -4.53 -1.37
N VAL A 38 -6.90 -5.79 -1.78
CA VAL A 38 -7.08 -6.94 -0.90
C VAL A 38 -5.80 -7.75 -0.93
N ASP A 39 -5.23 -8.01 0.24
CA ASP A 39 -4.00 -8.78 0.33
C ASP A 39 -4.26 -10.30 0.27
N ILE A 40 -3.16 -11.06 0.28
CA ILE A 40 -3.14 -12.53 0.16
C ILE A 40 -3.83 -13.24 1.35
N ASP A 41 -4.06 -12.53 2.45
CA ASP A 41 -4.74 -13.01 3.65
C ASP A 41 -6.17 -12.46 3.77
N GLY A 42 -6.62 -11.66 2.79
CA GLY A 42 -7.97 -11.12 2.72
C GLY A 42 -8.16 -9.77 3.42
N ASN A 43 -7.09 -9.14 3.90
CA ASN A 43 -7.17 -7.83 4.54
C ASN A 43 -7.44 -6.74 3.49
N LYS A 44 -8.37 -5.83 3.79
CA LYS A 44 -8.61 -4.63 2.98
C LYS A 44 -7.56 -3.57 3.32
N LEU A 45 -6.85 -3.10 2.31
CA LEU A 45 -5.79 -2.10 2.43
C LEU A 45 -6.19 -0.85 1.65
N SER A 46 -5.68 0.30 2.09
CA SER A 46 -5.82 1.56 1.37
C SER A 46 -4.61 2.45 1.61
N THR A 47 -4.33 3.36 0.66
CA THR A 47 -3.31 4.41 0.82
C THR A 47 -3.81 5.63 1.59
N ALA A 48 -5.12 5.75 1.84
CA ALA A 48 -5.75 6.94 2.42
C ALA A 48 -6.57 6.65 3.69
N ASN A 49 -6.21 5.60 4.44
CA ASN A 49 -6.92 5.17 5.64
C ASN A 49 -6.17 5.45 6.95
N GLY A 50 -5.40 6.54 7.00
CA GLY A 50 -4.73 7.02 8.22
C GLY A 50 -3.30 6.50 8.42
N HIS A 51 -2.77 5.69 7.50
CA HIS A 51 -1.40 5.18 7.56
C HIS A 51 -0.48 5.93 6.59
N VAL A 52 0.74 6.23 7.04
CA VAL A 52 1.83 6.53 6.12
C VAL A 52 2.22 5.22 5.44
N THR A 53 2.12 5.17 4.11
CA THR A 53 2.19 3.92 3.36
C THR A 53 3.36 3.92 2.40
N VAL A 54 4.31 2.99 2.58
CA VAL A 54 5.26 2.61 1.54
C VAL A 54 4.60 1.55 0.66
N LEU A 55 4.29 1.90 -0.58
CA LEU A 55 3.77 0.96 -1.56
C LEU A 55 4.88 0.55 -2.52
N VAL A 56 5.13 -0.75 -2.65
CA VAL A 56 6.11 -1.31 -3.58
C VAL A 56 5.38 -2.13 -4.63
N LEU A 57 5.49 -1.72 -5.88
CA LEU A 57 5.08 -2.52 -7.03
C LEU A 57 6.30 -3.30 -7.52
N ALA A 58 6.17 -4.61 -7.68
CA ALA A 58 7.25 -5.47 -8.15
C ALA A 58 6.69 -6.72 -8.84
N THR A 59 7.51 -7.34 -9.68
CA THR A 59 7.31 -8.71 -10.15
C THR A 59 7.97 -9.71 -9.21
N THR A 60 7.70 -11.01 -9.41
CA THR A 60 8.34 -12.08 -8.64
C THR A 60 9.86 -12.15 -8.82
N ALA A 61 10.40 -11.57 -9.91
CA ALA A 61 11.83 -11.50 -10.19
C ALA A 61 12.55 -10.43 -9.35
N GLU A 62 11.83 -9.40 -8.88
CA GLU A 62 12.39 -8.25 -8.16
C GLU A 62 12.38 -8.44 -6.64
N ARG A 63 12.29 -9.69 -6.18
CA ARG A 63 12.25 -10.05 -4.75
C ARG A 63 13.36 -9.39 -3.93
N GLU A 64 14.59 -9.40 -4.45
CA GLU A 64 15.74 -8.81 -3.75
C GLU A 64 15.61 -7.29 -3.63
N LYS A 65 15.00 -6.62 -4.61
CA LYS A 65 14.70 -5.19 -4.54
C LYS A 65 13.63 -4.89 -3.49
N VAL A 66 12.55 -5.68 -3.45
CA VAL A 66 11.51 -5.56 -2.41
C VAL A 66 12.10 -5.73 -1.02
N ARG A 67 12.96 -6.74 -0.83
CA ARG A 67 13.68 -6.94 0.44
C ARG A 67 14.54 -5.73 0.79
N ALA A 68 15.32 -5.22 -0.16
CA ALA A 68 16.15 -4.06 0.06
C ALA A 68 15.35 -2.80 0.43
N VAL A 69 14.12 -2.63 -0.07
CA VAL A 69 13.23 -1.55 0.41
C VAL A 69 12.87 -1.77 1.88
N GLY A 70 12.41 -2.97 2.24
CA GLY A 70 12.06 -3.32 3.62
C GLY A 70 13.21 -3.14 4.60
N ASP A 71 14.42 -3.55 4.23
CA ASP A 71 15.64 -3.37 5.03
C ASP A 71 15.99 -1.88 5.23
N ARG A 72 15.65 -1.03 4.25
CA ARG A 72 15.90 0.43 4.30
C ARG A 72 14.80 1.22 5.00
N VAL A 73 13.64 0.61 5.29
CA VAL A 73 12.59 1.25 6.11
C VAL A 73 13.20 1.58 7.48
N PRO A 74 13.08 2.80 8.01
CA PRO A 74 13.66 3.17 9.32
C PRO A 74 13.04 2.40 10.50
N ASP A 75 13.83 2.19 11.56
CA ASP A 75 13.37 1.45 12.74
C ASP A 75 12.14 2.06 13.43
N PHE A 76 11.98 3.40 13.39
CA PHE A 76 10.81 4.08 13.99
C PHE A 76 9.47 3.72 13.33
N CYS A 77 9.50 3.12 12.14
CA CYS A 77 8.32 2.62 11.43
C CYS A 77 7.94 1.19 11.87
N LEU A 78 8.88 0.42 12.39
CA LEU A 78 8.67 -1.00 12.71
C LEU A 78 7.71 -1.13 13.89
N GLY A 79 6.71 -2.01 13.75
CA GLY A 79 5.67 -2.23 14.76
C GLY A 79 4.80 -1.01 15.07
N ASN A 80 5.03 0.13 14.42
CA ASN A 80 4.28 1.37 14.64
C ASN A 80 3.01 1.34 13.78
N PRO A 81 1.81 1.35 14.40
CA PRO A 81 0.57 1.21 13.65
C PRO A 81 0.29 2.37 12.70
N ASN A 82 1.01 3.50 12.81
CA ASN A 82 0.87 4.64 11.88
C ASN A 82 1.57 4.42 10.54
N TYR A 83 2.42 3.41 10.43
CA TYR A 83 3.20 3.11 9.23
C TYR A 83 2.80 1.76 8.66
N ARG A 84 2.88 1.65 7.34
CA ARG A 84 2.58 0.40 6.63
C ARG A 84 3.44 0.25 5.41
N MET A 85 3.89 -0.96 5.13
CA MET A 85 4.43 -1.33 3.81
C MET A 85 3.48 -2.29 3.10
N ILE A 86 3.08 -1.95 1.88
CA ILE A 86 2.25 -2.78 1.01
C ILE A 86 3.10 -3.19 -0.18
N THR A 87 3.24 -4.49 -0.43
CA THR A 87 3.90 -5.02 -1.64
C THR A 87 2.84 -5.55 -2.61
N ILE A 88 2.79 -5.00 -3.81
CA ILE A 88 2.00 -5.53 -4.92
C ILE A 88 2.91 -6.39 -5.80
N VAL A 89 2.60 -7.68 -5.88
CA VAL A 89 3.30 -8.63 -6.76
C VAL A 89 2.53 -8.77 -8.06
N ARG A 90 3.03 -8.13 -9.12
CA ARG A 90 2.51 -8.22 -10.48
C ARG A 90 2.95 -9.52 -11.15
N PHE A 91 1.99 -10.29 -11.64
CA PHE A 91 2.25 -11.44 -12.50
C PHE A 91 2.13 -11.04 -13.96
N THR A 92 3.18 -11.28 -14.74
CA THR A 92 3.24 -10.88 -16.16
C THR A 92 2.64 -11.92 -17.12
N SER A 93 2.44 -13.16 -16.65
CA SER A 93 1.81 -14.23 -17.43
C SER A 93 0.37 -14.46 -16.98
N ARG A 94 -0.47 -14.91 -17.92
CA ARG A 94 -1.83 -15.36 -17.59
C ARG A 94 -1.75 -16.67 -16.80
N HIS A 95 -2.42 -16.70 -15.65
CA HIS A 95 -2.51 -17.88 -14.79
C HIS A 95 -3.93 -18.46 -14.84
N THR A 96 -4.03 -19.78 -15.02
CA THR A 96 -5.27 -20.53 -14.79
C THR A 96 -5.65 -20.50 -13.30
N ALA A 97 -6.89 -20.86 -12.94
CA ALA A 97 -7.30 -20.91 -11.54
C ALA A 97 -6.40 -21.82 -10.68
N ILE A 98 -5.97 -22.96 -11.22
CA ILE A 98 -5.04 -23.88 -10.56
C ILE A 98 -3.65 -23.24 -10.45
N GLY A 99 -3.16 -22.61 -11.54
CA GLY A 99 -1.89 -21.90 -11.54
C GLY A 99 -1.84 -20.77 -10.50
N ARG A 100 -2.94 -20.01 -10.35
CA ARG A 100 -3.07 -18.97 -9.32
C ARG A 100 -2.92 -19.55 -7.92
N LYS A 101 -3.56 -20.68 -7.60
CA LYS A 101 -3.44 -21.33 -6.28
C LYS A 101 -1.99 -21.73 -5.97
N ILE A 102 -1.28 -22.31 -6.94
CA ILE A 102 0.14 -22.70 -6.79
C ILE A 102 1.02 -21.47 -6.57
N ALA A 103 0.86 -20.44 -7.40
CA ALA A 103 1.60 -19.19 -7.27
C ALA A 103 1.34 -18.51 -5.93
N THR A 104 0.10 -18.47 -5.46
CA THR A 104 -0.28 -17.95 -4.14
C THR A 104 0.44 -18.70 -3.02
N ALA A 105 0.42 -20.03 -3.02
CA ALA A 105 1.10 -20.83 -2.00
C ALA A 105 2.61 -20.56 -1.96
N LEU A 106 3.22 -20.43 -3.14
CA LEU A 106 4.64 -20.12 -3.27
C LEU A 106 4.98 -18.70 -2.78
N VAL A 107 4.14 -17.70 -3.06
CA VAL A 107 4.32 -16.36 -2.50
C VAL A 107 4.09 -16.36 -0.98
N LYS A 108 3.06 -17.03 -0.45
CA LYS A 108 2.86 -17.16 1.01
C LYS A 108 4.07 -17.76 1.70
N HIS A 109 4.65 -18.82 1.14
CA HIS A 109 5.86 -19.42 1.69
C HIS A 109 7.01 -18.42 1.79
N ARG A 110 7.21 -17.59 0.76
CA ARG A 110 8.25 -16.54 0.73
C ARG A 110 7.95 -15.41 1.72
N VAL A 111 6.70 -14.96 1.79
CA VAL A 111 6.26 -13.97 2.79
C VAL A 111 6.56 -14.46 4.20
N ASN A 112 6.29 -15.74 4.50
CA ASN A 112 6.62 -16.33 5.80
C ASN A 112 8.13 -16.36 6.09
N GLN A 113 8.97 -16.54 5.07
CA GLN A 113 10.43 -16.44 5.23
C GLN A 113 10.87 -15.01 5.54
N GLU A 114 10.32 -14.01 4.84
CA GLU A 114 10.62 -12.60 5.13
C GLU A 114 10.07 -12.18 6.50
N ALA A 115 8.91 -12.69 6.92
CA ALA A 115 8.36 -12.48 8.26
C ALA A 115 9.31 -12.94 9.36
N ARG A 116 9.92 -14.13 9.22
CA ARG A 116 10.92 -14.63 10.16
C ARG A 116 12.18 -13.76 10.21
N ARG A 117 12.62 -13.22 9.07
CA ARG A 117 13.76 -12.30 9.03
C ARG A 117 13.42 -10.96 9.68
N LEU A 118 12.24 -10.42 9.37
CA LEU A 118 11.77 -9.18 9.97
C LEU A 118 11.59 -9.34 11.48
N GLN A 119 11.14 -10.51 11.95
CA GLN A 119 11.04 -10.81 13.38
C GLN A 119 12.39 -10.66 14.09
N ALA A 120 13.49 -11.14 13.52
CA ALA A 120 14.81 -10.95 14.11
C ALA A 120 15.18 -9.46 14.28
N ARG A 121 14.76 -8.60 13.33
CA ARG A 121 14.92 -7.14 13.44
C ARG A 121 14.00 -6.53 14.49
N TYR A 122 12.77 -7.04 14.64
CA TYR A 122 11.84 -6.63 15.70
C TYR A 122 12.40 -6.99 17.07
N ASP A 123 12.90 -8.20 17.24
CA ASP A 123 13.48 -8.69 18.49
C ASP A 123 14.71 -7.86 18.89
N ALA A 124 15.59 -7.54 17.93
CA ALA A 124 16.74 -6.66 18.15
C ALA A 124 16.34 -5.23 18.61
N ASN A 125 15.19 -4.75 18.13
CA ASN A 125 14.60 -3.47 18.53
C ASN A 125 13.66 -3.58 19.75
N LYS A 126 13.56 -4.74 20.39
CA LYS A 126 12.70 -5.03 21.55
C LYS A 126 11.21 -4.77 21.26
N ILE A 127 10.77 -5.01 20.03
CA ILE A 127 9.38 -4.87 19.61
C ILE A 127 8.64 -6.18 19.89
N SER A 128 7.80 -6.20 20.93
CA SER A 128 7.00 -7.36 21.33
C SER A 128 5.73 -7.52 20.47
N ARG A 129 5.89 -7.62 19.14
CA ARG A 129 4.83 -7.82 18.16
C ARG A 129 5.28 -8.84 17.12
N ASP A 130 4.33 -9.63 16.63
CA ASP A 130 4.55 -10.52 15.49
C ASP A 130 4.74 -9.70 14.21
N ALA A 131 5.95 -9.74 13.66
CA ALA A 131 6.34 -9.02 12.45
C ALA A 131 5.54 -9.49 11.21
N GLY A 132 5.05 -10.74 11.20
CA GLY A 132 4.19 -11.25 10.12
C GLY A 132 2.89 -10.46 9.98
N LYS A 133 2.39 -9.86 11.07
CA LYS A 133 1.18 -9.01 11.05
C LYS A 133 1.39 -7.62 10.46
N ASP A 134 2.63 -7.27 10.13
CA ASP A 134 2.99 -5.98 9.54
C ASP A 134 3.47 -6.14 8.08
N ILE A 135 3.37 -7.35 7.51
CA ILE A 135 3.67 -7.61 6.10
C ILE A 135 2.36 -7.74 5.32
N PHE A 136 2.15 -6.81 4.39
CA PHE A 136 0.97 -6.78 3.55
C PHE A 136 1.35 -7.03 2.09
N THR A 137 0.86 -8.14 1.51
CA THR A 137 1.20 -8.55 0.15
C THR A 137 -0.04 -8.75 -0.72
N VAL A 138 -0.16 -7.98 -1.79
CA VAL A 138 -1.23 -8.06 -2.78
C VAL A 138 -0.74 -8.87 -3.98
N LEU A 139 -1.52 -9.85 -4.44
CA LEU A 139 -1.22 -10.62 -5.64
C LEU A 139 -2.02 -10.06 -6.82
N ASP A 140 -1.32 -9.48 -7.80
CA ASP A 140 -1.94 -8.86 -8.96
C ASP A 140 -1.81 -9.77 -10.18
N PHE A 141 -2.74 -10.73 -10.29
CA PHE A 141 -2.78 -11.73 -11.37
C PHE A 141 -3.39 -11.21 -12.68
N ASP A 142 -4.22 -10.17 -12.60
CA ASP A 142 -4.98 -9.63 -13.73
C ASP A 142 -4.64 -8.17 -14.06
N GLY A 143 -3.76 -7.54 -13.29
CA GLY A 143 -3.33 -6.16 -13.51
C GLY A 143 -4.25 -5.13 -12.85
N SER A 144 -5.34 -5.54 -12.19
CA SER A 144 -6.31 -4.60 -11.58
C SER A 144 -5.72 -3.78 -10.43
N ALA A 145 -4.77 -4.33 -9.66
CA ALA A 145 -4.13 -3.58 -8.59
C ALA A 145 -3.10 -2.59 -9.14
N SER A 146 -2.29 -3.03 -10.10
CA SER A 146 -1.19 -2.21 -10.60
C SER A 146 -1.59 -1.19 -11.67
N SER A 147 -2.69 -1.39 -12.40
CA SER A 147 -3.28 -0.39 -13.32
C SER A 147 -3.77 0.87 -12.60
N GLN A 148 -4.12 0.76 -11.31
CA GLN A 148 -4.45 1.94 -10.49
C GLN A 148 -3.24 2.88 -10.31
N LEU A 149 -2.01 2.38 -10.48
CA LEU A 149 -0.78 3.11 -10.21
C LEU A 149 -0.10 3.70 -11.45
N ASP A 150 -0.47 3.20 -12.63
CA ASP A 150 0.06 3.65 -13.92
C ASP A 150 -0.76 3.03 -15.06
N ASP A 151 -1.14 3.83 -16.04
CA ASP A 151 -1.83 3.38 -17.26
C ASP A 151 -0.89 3.42 -18.49
N SER A 152 0.38 3.78 -18.31
CA SER A 152 1.33 3.85 -19.42
C SER A 152 1.82 2.47 -19.86
N ALA A 153 1.92 2.27 -21.18
CA ALA A 153 2.53 1.08 -21.80
C ALA A 153 4.02 0.88 -21.42
N GLN A 154 4.62 1.83 -20.71
CA GLN A 154 5.99 1.84 -20.19
C GLN A 154 6.05 1.72 -18.66
N ALA A 155 4.95 1.36 -17.99
CA ALA A 155 4.90 1.21 -16.54
C ALA A 155 6.04 0.30 -16.05
N ALA A 156 7.00 0.89 -15.31
CA ALA A 156 8.14 0.19 -14.77
C ALA A 156 7.70 -1.06 -13.98
N SER A 157 8.43 -2.16 -14.15
CA SER A 157 8.18 -3.43 -13.43
C SER A 157 8.34 -3.29 -11.93
N PHE A 158 9.22 -2.38 -11.49
CA PHE A 158 9.49 -2.04 -10.11
C PHE A 158 9.25 -0.56 -9.83
N ARG A 159 8.48 -0.26 -8.78
CA ARG A 159 8.27 1.11 -8.26
C ARG A 159 8.19 1.11 -6.75
N VAL A 160 8.65 2.19 -6.13
CA VAL A 160 8.42 2.49 -4.71
C VAL A 160 7.68 3.81 -4.63
N LEU A 161 6.58 3.87 -3.90
CA LEU A 161 5.77 5.05 -3.68
C LEU A 161 5.57 5.26 -2.19
N VAL A 162 5.59 6.50 -1.72
CA VAL A 162 5.33 6.84 -0.32
C VAL A 162 4.13 7.76 -0.26
N PHE A 163 3.10 7.34 0.45
CA PHE A 163 1.87 8.09 0.67
C PHE A 163 1.79 8.57 2.12
N ALA A 164 1.33 9.80 2.32
CA ALA A 164 0.93 10.31 3.62
C ALA A 164 -0.39 9.69 4.07
N ARG A 165 -0.79 9.98 5.31
CA ARG A 165 -1.98 9.40 5.97
C ARG A 165 -3.30 9.64 5.23
N ASP A 166 -3.39 10.75 4.52
CA ASP A 166 -4.54 11.19 3.73
C ASP A 166 -4.51 10.68 2.28
N GLY A 167 -3.48 9.91 1.89
CA GLY A 167 -3.28 9.44 0.53
C GLY A 167 -2.49 10.39 -0.36
N LYS A 168 -1.93 11.49 0.16
CA LYS A 168 -1.03 12.35 -0.62
C LYS A 168 0.24 11.62 -1.02
N LEU A 169 0.55 11.54 -2.31
CA LEU A 169 1.80 10.97 -2.81
C LEU A 169 2.96 11.91 -2.48
N LEU A 170 3.87 11.49 -1.61
CA LEU A 170 4.99 12.31 -1.15
C LEU A 170 6.23 12.13 -2.03
N ALA A 171 6.50 10.89 -2.44
CA ALA A 171 7.67 10.55 -3.25
C ALA A 171 7.44 9.27 -4.04
N GLN A 172 8.17 9.13 -5.14
CA GLN A 172 8.15 7.93 -5.96
C GLN A 172 9.52 7.67 -6.61
N TRP A 173 9.85 6.40 -6.82
CA TRP A 173 11.07 5.94 -7.47
C TRP A 173 10.79 4.74 -8.37
N THR A 174 11.58 4.59 -9.43
CA THR A 174 11.59 3.41 -10.33
C THR A 174 12.67 2.38 -9.97
N ASP A 175 13.40 2.61 -8.87
CA ASP A 175 14.36 1.69 -8.29
C ASP A 175 14.39 1.84 -6.76
N VAL A 176 15.16 1.00 -6.07
CA VAL A 176 15.23 0.99 -4.60
C VAL A 176 15.81 2.32 -4.09
N PRO A 177 15.04 3.17 -3.38
CA PRO A 177 15.56 4.41 -2.82
C PRO A 177 16.62 4.12 -1.76
N SER A 178 17.60 5.02 -1.59
CA SER A 178 18.53 4.92 -0.47
C SER A 178 17.80 5.00 0.88
N ALA A 179 18.42 4.47 1.94
CA ALA A 179 17.87 4.57 3.30
C ALA A 179 17.61 6.03 3.71
N LYS A 180 18.50 6.96 3.32
CA LYS A 180 18.34 8.39 3.59
C LYS A 180 17.11 8.98 2.88
N GLN A 181 16.95 8.73 1.58
CA GLN A 181 15.80 9.21 0.82
C GLN A 181 14.48 8.66 1.37
N LEU A 182 14.44 7.37 1.70
CA LEU A 182 13.24 6.75 2.26
C LEU A 182 12.91 7.31 3.65
N ALA A 183 13.92 7.49 4.50
CA ALA A 183 13.73 8.09 5.82
C ALA A 183 13.24 9.55 5.75
N GLU A 184 13.75 10.34 4.82
CA GLU A 184 13.31 11.72 4.61
C GLU A 184 11.84 11.79 4.18
N ALA A 185 11.43 10.96 3.21
CA ALA A 185 10.04 10.91 2.77
C ALA A 185 9.09 10.50 3.91
N LEU A 186 9.48 9.52 4.74
CA LEU A 186 8.66 9.01 5.84
C LEU A 186 8.55 9.99 7.02
N LYS A 187 9.53 10.88 7.23
CA LYS A 187 9.49 11.92 8.28
C LYS A 187 8.53 13.07 7.96
N VAL A 188 8.37 13.41 6.68
CA VAL A 188 7.49 14.50 6.23
C VAL A 188 6.00 14.08 6.28
N SER A 189 5.72 12.83 6.63
CA SER A 189 4.39 12.22 6.54
C SER A 189 3.49 12.40 7.78
N HIS A 190 3.85 13.33 8.68
CA HIS A 190 3.17 13.59 9.96
C HIS A 190 2.09 14.67 9.89
#